data_AF-K7N0M6-F1
#
_entry.id   AF-K7N0M6-F1
#
_cell.length_a   1.000
_cell.length_b   1.000
_cell.length_c   1.000
_cell.angle_alpha   90.00
_cell.angle_beta   90.00
_cell.angle_gamma   90.00
#
_symmetry.space_group_name_H-M   'P 1'
#
loop_
_entity.id
_entity.type
_entity.pdbx_description
1 polymer ?
#
loop_
_entity_poly.entity_id
_entity_poly.type
_entity_poly.pdbx_seq_one_letter_code
_entity_poly.pdbx_strand_id
1 'polypeptide(L)'
;MKTHDVVFASRPQSATFDILYYESTGIASAPYGNYWRVIRRMCTIELFTQKRVNYFQPIREEELSYLIIKIIDYSHKGSSSSPINVSQMVLSSIYSITSTVAFGKNYKDQEEFISLVKEEVEIAGRDLYCSARWLQLVTGLRAKLEKLHRQMDRVLENIIIEHKEAKSGAKEGQCEQKKEDLVDILLKFQDGSDKDICLTNGKFKGIIQDIFVGGGDTSAITIDWAMAEM
;
A
#
# COMPACT_ATOMS: atom_id res chain seq x y z
N MET A 1 -22.59 20.01 0.56
CA MET A 1 -21.18 20.45 0.69
C MET A 1 -20.67 20.79 -0.70
N LYS A 2 -20.49 22.08 -1.00
CA LYS A 2 -19.88 22.58 -2.27
C LYS A 2 -19.16 23.91 -2.07
N THR A 3 -19.61 24.74 -1.11
CA THR A 3 -19.15 26.12 -0.94
C THR A 3 -17.70 26.27 -0.46
N HIS A 4 -17.19 25.32 0.32
CA HIS A 4 -15.85 25.40 0.93
C HIS A 4 -14.99 24.16 0.69
N ASP A 5 -15.33 23.34 -0.30
CA ASP A 5 -14.68 22.03 -0.53
C ASP A 5 -13.17 22.19 -0.79
N VAL A 6 -12.77 23.20 -1.56
CA VAL A 6 -11.35 23.48 -1.85
C VAL A 6 -10.60 23.96 -0.60
N VAL A 7 -11.26 24.73 0.27
CA VAL A 7 -10.65 25.26 1.51
C VAL A 7 -10.28 24.12 2.46
N PHE A 8 -11.10 23.06 2.51
CA PHE A 8 -10.90 21.90 3.37
C PHE A 8 -10.33 20.67 2.63
N ALA A 9 -9.90 20.83 1.39
CA ALA A 9 -9.39 19.73 0.57
C ALA A 9 -8.00 19.27 1.03
N SER A 10 -7.15 20.19 1.49
CA SER A 10 -5.79 19.89 1.93
C SER A 10 -5.74 19.31 3.35
N ARG A 11 -4.72 18.48 3.61
CA ARG A 11 -4.39 17.99 4.96
C ARG A 11 -3.29 18.85 5.59
N PRO A 12 -3.25 18.96 6.93
CA PRO A 12 -2.10 19.56 7.61
C PRO A 12 -0.82 18.79 7.28
N GLN A 13 0.28 19.52 7.04
CA GLN A 13 1.59 18.88 6.86
C GLN A 13 2.05 18.26 8.18
N SER A 14 2.58 17.04 8.11
CA SER A 14 3.20 16.34 9.24
C SER A 14 4.64 16.00 8.89
N ALA A 15 5.55 16.25 9.83
CA ALA A 15 6.94 15.81 9.67
C ALA A 15 7.06 14.28 9.53
N THR A 16 6.12 13.52 10.10
CA THR A 16 6.06 12.06 9.92
C THR A 16 5.75 11.71 8.47
N PHE A 17 4.75 12.35 7.85
CA PHE A 17 4.45 12.15 6.44
C PHE A 17 5.56 12.67 5.51
N ASP A 18 6.24 13.76 5.89
CA ASP A 18 7.38 14.28 5.14
C ASP A 18 8.54 13.28 5.10
N ILE A 19 8.83 12.61 6.23
CA ILE A 19 9.91 11.61 6.32
C ILE A 19 9.50 10.30 5.63
N LEU A 20 8.31 9.78 5.91
CA LEU A 20 7.92 8.45 5.42
C LEU A 20 7.52 8.45 3.94
N TYR A 21 6.81 9.48 3.48
CA TYR A 21 6.17 9.52 2.16
C TYR A 21 6.82 10.54 1.21
N TYR A 22 8.15 10.61 1.22
CA TYR A 22 8.95 11.36 0.24
C TYR A 22 8.45 12.81 0.12
N GLU A 23 8.52 13.58 1.22
CA GLU A 23 8.04 14.96 1.31
C GLU A 23 6.52 15.10 1.13
N SER A 24 5.75 14.20 1.74
CA SER A 24 4.28 14.22 1.69
C SER A 24 3.73 14.16 0.25
N THR A 25 4.32 13.31 -0.60
CA THR A 25 3.90 13.19 -2.01
C THR A 25 2.86 12.11 -2.26
N GLY A 26 2.41 11.41 -1.22
CA GLY A 26 1.31 10.44 -1.28
C GLY A 26 -0.05 11.08 -1.55
N ILE A 27 -1.03 10.28 -1.98
CA ILE A 27 -2.43 10.67 -2.16
C ILE A 27 -3.07 11.12 -0.84
N ALA A 28 -2.68 10.52 0.28
CA ALA A 28 -3.24 10.81 1.60
C ALA A 28 -2.66 12.10 2.21
N SER A 29 -1.42 12.46 1.87
CA SER A 29 -0.66 13.54 2.50
C SER A 29 -0.40 14.75 1.60
N ALA A 30 -0.42 14.59 0.27
CA ALA A 30 -0.12 15.69 -0.64
C ALA A 30 -1.16 16.82 -0.57
N PRO A 31 -0.72 18.09 -0.61
CA PRO A 31 -1.62 19.22 -0.62
C PRO A 31 -2.49 19.22 -1.89
N TYR A 32 -3.71 19.72 -1.77
CA TYR A 32 -4.60 19.83 -2.91
C TYR A 32 -3.98 20.73 -3.99
N GLY A 33 -3.93 20.22 -5.22
CA GLY A 33 -3.29 20.90 -6.34
C GLY A 33 -3.39 20.10 -7.63
N ASN A 34 -2.68 20.52 -8.68
CA ASN A 34 -2.66 19.76 -9.94
C ASN A 34 -2.09 18.35 -9.73
N TYR A 35 -0.97 18.26 -9.00
CA TYR A 35 -0.31 17.00 -8.66
C TYR A 35 -1.27 15.99 -8.02
N TRP A 36 -1.89 16.38 -6.89
CA TRP A 36 -2.82 15.53 -6.16
C TRP A 36 -4.01 15.07 -7.03
N ARG A 37 -4.57 15.96 -7.85
CA ARG A 37 -5.70 15.62 -8.74
C ARG A 37 -5.34 14.55 -9.75
N VAL A 38 -4.15 14.61 -10.34
CA VAL A 38 -3.70 13.62 -11.33
C VAL A 38 -3.43 12.27 -10.65
N ILE A 39 -2.66 12.22 -9.56
CA ILE A 39 -2.38 10.95 -8.88
C ILE A 39 -3.67 10.29 -8.36
N ARG A 40 -4.62 11.09 -7.83
CA ARG A 40 -5.92 10.59 -7.40
C ARG A 40 -6.72 10.02 -8.57
N ARG A 41 -6.76 10.74 -9.69
CA ARG A 41 -7.46 10.29 -10.91
C ARG A 41 -6.85 8.99 -11.43
N MET A 42 -5.53 8.93 -11.50
CA MET A 42 -4.78 7.76 -11.95
C MET A 42 -5.10 6.54 -11.09
N CYS A 43 -4.94 6.62 -9.76
CA CYS A 43 -5.28 5.49 -8.88
C CYS A 43 -6.77 5.13 -8.95
N THR A 44 -7.65 6.12 -9.10
CA THR A 44 -9.08 5.84 -9.29
C THR A 44 -9.31 4.98 -10.53
N ILE A 45 -8.76 5.38 -11.67
CA ILE A 45 -8.93 4.68 -12.96
C ILE A 45 -8.31 3.27 -12.90
N GLU A 46 -7.09 3.18 -12.40
CA GLU A 46 -6.24 1.99 -12.50
C GLU A 46 -6.45 0.98 -11.36
N LEU A 47 -7.08 1.36 -10.25
CA LEU A 47 -7.32 0.46 -9.12
C LEU A 47 -8.78 0.40 -8.70
N PHE A 48 -9.44 1.57 -8.62
CA PHE A 48 -10.69 1.69 -7.87
C PHE A 48 -11.95 1.77 -8.75
N THR A 49 -11.83 1.61 -10.07
CA THR A 49 -13.01 1.45 -10.93
C THR A 49 -13.64 0.07 -10.77
N GLN A 50 -14.96 -0.03 -10.95
CA GLN A 50 -15.66 -1.33 -10.91
C GLN A 50 -15.03 -2.37 -11.87
N LYS A 51 -14.60 -1.92 -13.05
CA LYS A 51 -13.91 -2.77 -14.03
C LYS A 51 -12.62 -3.36 -13.44
N ARG A 52 -11.80 -2.56 -12.76
CA ARG A 52 -10.55 -3.01 -12.15
C ARG A 52 -10.80 -3.85 -10.89
N VAL A 53 -11.79 -3.50 -10.09
CA VAL A 53 -12.24 -4.34 -8.95
C VAL A 53 -12.64 -5.73 -9.42
N ASN A 54 -13.41 -5.86 -10.50
CA ASN A 54 -13.78 -7.15 -11.09
C ASN A 54 -12.56 -7.87 -11.71
N TYR A 55 -11.65 -7.13 -12.34
CA TYR A 55 -10.41 -7.71 -12.89
C TYR A 55 -9.55 -8.39 -11.81
N PHE A 56 -9.50 -7.83 -10.60
CA PHE A 56 -8.78 -8.41 -9.45
C PHE A 56 -9.61 -9.40 -8.62
N GLN A 57 -10.84 -9.73 -9.02
CA GLN A 57 -11.69 -10.70 -8.33
C GLN A 57 -11.02 -12.08 -8.15
N PRO A 58 -10.35 -12.66 -9.17
CA PRO A 58 -9.74 -13.98 -9.01
C PRO A 58 -8.66 -14.03 -7.91
N ILE A 59 -7.93 -12.93 -7.70
CA ILE A 59 -6.91 -12.84 -6.65
C ILE A 59 -7.57 -12.91 -5.27
N ARG A 60 -8.68 -12.18 -5.08
CA ARG A 60 -9.43 -12.20 -3.80
C ARG A 60 -10.06 -13.56 -3.53
N GLU A 61 -10.58 -14.23 -4.55
CA GLU A 61 -11.17 -15.57 -4.41
C GLU A 61 -10.11 -16.62 -4.05
N GLU A 62 -8.93 -16.55 -4.66
CA GLU A 62 -7.81 -17.44 -4.35
C GLU A 62 -7.34 -17.26 -2.90
N GLU A 63 -7.11 -16.01 -2.47
CA GLU A 63 -6.67 -15.68 -1.11
C GLU A 63 -7.73 -16.01 -0.04
N LEU A 64 -9.01 -15.79 -0.35
CA LEU A 64 -10.11 -16.18 0.53
C LEU A 64 -10.21 -17.70 0.66
N SER A 65 -10.04 -18.44 -0.44
CA SER A 65 -10.02 -19.90 -0.42
C SER A 65 -8.88 -20.42 0.45
N TYR A 66 -7.69 -19.83 0.33
CA TYR A 66 -6.54 -20.15 1.18
C TYR A 66 -6.83 -19.86 2.66
N LEU A 67 -7.43 -18.71 2.99
CA LEU A 67 -7.83 -18.35 4.34
C LEU A 67 -8.81 -19.38 4.94
N ILE A 68 -9.84 -19.76 4.19
CA ILE A 68 -10.85 -20.74 4.62
C ILE A 68 -10.21 -22.10 4.88
N ILE A 69 -9.39 -22.59 3.95
CA ILE A 69 -8.67 -23.86 4.11
C ILE A 69 -7.79 -23.82 5.37
N LYS A 70 -7.08 -22.71 5.60
CA LYS A 70 -6.24 -22.54 6.78
C LYS A 70 -7.06 -22.61 8.08
N ILE A 71 -8.22 -21.96 8.12
CA ILE A 71 -9.13 -22.02 9.28
C ILE A 71 -9.66 -23.44 9.51
N ILE A 72 -10.10 -24.13 8.44
CA ILE A 72 -10.57 -25.52 8.49
C ILE A 72 -9.47 -26.46 9.01
N ASP A 73 -8.25 -26.32 8.48
CA ASP A 73 -7.09 -27.10 8.92
C ASP A 73 -6.80 -26.91 10.41
N TYR A 74 -6.84 -25.68 10.92
CA TYR A 74 -6.67 -25.42 12.35
C TYR A 74 -7.79 -26.06 13.17
N SER A 75 -9.03 -26.03 12.68
CA SER A 75 -10.16 -26.68 13.33
C SER A 75 -10.00 -28.20 13.40
N HIS A 76 -9.45 -28.85 12.36
CA HIS A 76 -9.26 -30.30 12.33
C HIS A 76 -8.03 -30.78 13.11
N LYS A 77 -6.98 -29.95 13.20
CA LYS A 77 -5.75 -30.28 13.96
C LYS A 77 -5.93 -30.13 15.48
N GLY A 78 -7.06 -29.62 15.94
CA GLY A 78 -7.29 -29.23 17.34
C GLY A 78 -8.14 -30.19 18.16
N SER A 79 -7.53 -31.27 18.66
CA SER A 79 -7.92 -31.89 19.95
C SER A 79 -7.28 -31.17 21.15
N SER A 80 -6.79 -29.93 20.98
CA SER A 80 -5.94 -29.22 21.97
C SER A 80 -6.15 -27.69 21.97
N SER A 81 -7.09 -27.23 22.81
CA SER A 81 -7.12 -25.99 23.64
C SER A 81 -6.65 -24.58 23.19
N SER A 82 -5.95 -24.35 22.07
CA SER A 82 -5.49 -22.99 21.74
C SER A 82 -6.49 -22.23 20.85
N PRO A 83 -6.92 -21.02 21.22
CA PRO A 83 -7.75 -20.19 20.34
C PRO A 83 -7.00 -19.79 19.07
N ILE A 84 -7.75 -19.67 17.95
CA ILE A 84 -7.24 -19.20 16.66
C ILE A 84 -7.33 -17.67 16.62
N ASN A 85 -6.27 -16.99 16.19
CA ASN A 85 -6.29 -15.55 15.97
C ASN A 85 -6.75 -15.24 14.53
N VAL A 86 -8.07 -15.16 14.34
CA VAL A 86 -8.69 -14.88 13.02
C VAL A 86 -8.31 -13.49 12.52
N SER A 87 -8.24 -12.47 13.39
CA SER A 87 -7.83 -11.11 13.05
C SER A 87 -6.48 -11.07 12.33
N GLN A 88 -5.48 -11.78 12.86
CA GLN A 88 -4.16 -11.84 12.23
C GLN A 88 -4.20 -12.55 10.87
N MET A 89 -5.05 -13.57 10.73
CA MET A 89 -5.21 -14.30 9.47
C MET A 89 -5.87 -13.43 8.41
N VAL A 90 -6.94 -12.70 8.76
CA VAL A 90 -7.62 -11.74 7.87
C VAL A 90 -6.68 -10.62 7.45
N LEU A 91 -5.96 -10.01 8.40
CA LEU A 91 -4.97 -8.97 8.11
C LEU A 91 -3.90 -9.47 7.15
N SER A 92 -3.38 -10.68 7.37
CA SER A 92 -2.41 -11.31 6.47
C SER A 92 -2.97 -11.53 5.07
N SER A 93 -4.22 -12.00 4.94
CA SER A 93 -4.87 -12.21 3.64
C SER A 93 -5.08 -10.90 2.90
N ILE A 94 -5.49 -9.82 3.57
CA ILE A 94 -5.64 -8.50 2.93
C ILE A 94 -4.29 -7.99 2.41
N TYR A 95 -3.23 -8.10 3.22
CA TYR A 95 -1.90 -7.71 2.77
C TYR A 95 -1.40 -8.58 1.61
N SER A 96 -1.71 -9.89 1.60
CA SER A 96 -1.40 -10.77 0.47
C SER A 96 -2.13 -10.36 -0.81
N ILE A 97 -3.44 -10.07 -0.72
CA ILE A 97 -4.23 -9.54 -1.84
C ILE A 97 -3.63 -8.24 -2.37
N THR A 98 -3.40 -7.25 -1.49
CA THR A 98 -2.85 -5.94 -1.90
C THR A 98 -1.47 -6.09 -2.52
N SER A 99 -0.61 -6.95 -1.95
CA SER A 99 0.72 -7.21 -2.52
C SER A 99 0.66 -7.89 -3.88
N THR A 100 -0.22 -8.87 -4.08
CA THR A 100 -0.39 -9.53 -5.37
C THR A 100 -0.93 -8.58 -6.44
N VAL A 101 -1.85 -7.69 -6.05
CA VAL A 101 -2.38 -6.64 -6.95
C VAL A 101 -1.30 -5.60 -7.28
N ALA A 102 -0.45 -5.27 -6.31
CA ALA A 102 0.54 -4.21 -6.47
C ALA A 102 1.81 -4.65 -7.20
N PHE A 103 2.32 -5.85 -6.88
CA PHE A 103 3.65 -6.34 -7.25
C PHE A 103 3.62 -7.65 -8.06
N GLY A 104 2.44 -8.22 -8.29
CA GLY A 104 2.30 -9.54 -8.90
C GLY A 104 2.53 -10.71 -7.92
N LYS A 105 2.51 -11.95 -8.44
CA LYS A 105 2.64 -13.17 -7.62
C LYS A 105 4.10 -13.48 -7.25
N ASN A 106 4.29 -14.09 -6.08
CA ASN A 106 5.57 -14.67 -5.60
C ASN A 106 6.72 -13.67 -5.48
N TYR A 107 6.44 -12.47 -4.97
CA TYR A 107 7.48 -11.47 -4.72
C TYR A 107 8.32 -11.84 -3.48
N LYS A 108 9.65 -11.80 -3.61
CA LYS A 108 10.58 -12.31 -2.59
C LYS A 108 10.56 -11.48 -1.29
N ASP A 109 10.42 -10.16 -1.40
CA ASP A 109 10.47 -9.27 -0.23
C ASP A 109 9.05 -8.93 0.27
N GLN A 110 8.02 -9.71 -0.12
CA GLN A 110 6.62 -9.46 0.26
C GLN A 110 6.44 -9.46 1.78
N GLU A 111 6.98 -10.45 2.48
CA GLU A 111 6.85 -10.54 3.94
C GLU A 111 7.59 -9.40 4.65
N GLU A 112 8.78 -9.04 4.16
CA GLU A 112 9.56 -7.90 4.67
C GLU A 112 8.77 -6.60 4.49
N PHE A 113 8.24 -6.37 3.30
CA PHE A 113 7.43 -5.19 2.99
C PHE A 113 6.21 -5.09 3.89
N ILE A 114 5.43 -6.17 4.04
CA ILE A 114 4.24 -6.19 4.91
C ILE A 114 4.64 -5.90 6.37
N SER A 115 5.77 -6.42 6.85
CA SER A 115 6.26 -6.13 8.19
C SER A 115 6.60 -4.65 8.36
N LEU A 116 7.24 -4.04 7.37
CA LEU A 116 7.58 -2.61 7.40
C LEU A 116 6.33 -1.72 7.37
N VAL A 117 5.31 -2.08 6.60
CA VAL A 117 4.02 -1.36 6.60
C VAL A 117 3.33 -1.44 7.97
N LYS A 118 3.35 -2.60 8.63
CA LYS A 118 2.78 -2.74 9.98
C LYS A 118 3.53 -1.89 11.01
N GLU A 119 4.86 -1.90 10.96
CA GLU A 119 5.69 -1.05 11.82
C GLU A 119 5.45 0.44 11.53
N GLU A 120 5.22 0.80 10.27
CA GLU A 120 4.85 2.16 9.87
C GLU A 120 3.56 2.63 10.52
N VAL A 121 2.49 1.84 10.43
CA VAL A 121 1.19 2.20 11.03
C VAL A 121 1.33 2.39 12.54
N GLU A 122 2.10 1.51 13.21
CA GLU A 122 2.33 1.61 14.65
C GLU A 122 3.10 2.88 15.03
N ILE A 123 4.16 3.21 14.29
CA ILE A 123 5.01 4.38 14.58
C ILE A 123 4.27 5.67 14.22
N ALA A 124 3.58 5.71 13.07
CA ALA A 124 2.80 6.87 12.65
C ALA A 124 1.68 7.19 13.64
N GLY A 125 1.03 6.16 14.22
CA GLY A 125 0.02 6.33 15.26
C GLY A 125 0.52 6.96 16.56
N ARG A 126 1.84 7.04 16.78
CA ARG A 126 2.45 7.67 17.97
C ARG A 126 2.73 9.17 17.77
N ASP A 127 2.64 9.69 16.55
CA ASP A 127 2.85 11.11 16.27
C ASP A 127 1.61 11.95 16.60
N LEU A 128 1.32 12.10 17.90
CA LEU A 128 0.14 12.82 18.39
C LEU A 128 0.23 14.35 18.20
N TYR A 129 1.41 14.88 17.88
CA TYR A 129 1.68 16.32 17.77
C TYR A 129 2.52 16.63 16.52
N CYS A 130 1.94 16.40 15.34
CA CYS A 130 2.57 16.60 14.03
C CYS A 130 3.22 17.98 13.83
N SER A 131 2.75 19.03 14.53
CA SER A 131 3.30 20.39 14.46
C SER A 131 4.57 20.60 15.32
N ALA A 132 4.79 19.77 16.33
CA ALA A 132 5.86 19.93 17.30
C ALA A 132 7.08 19.05 16.94
N ARG A 133 7.78 19.42 15.86
CA ARG A 133 8.94 18.68 15.30
C ARG A 133 10.03 18.37 16.33
N TRP A 134 10.21 19.22 17.34
CA TRP A 134 11.20 19.01 18.40
C TRP A 134 10.85 17.83 19.33
N LEU A 135 9.56 17.51 19.52
CA LEU A 135 9.16 16.34 20.29
C LEU A 135 9.63 15.05 19.63
N GLN A 136 9.62 14.99 18.30
CA GLN A 136 10.11 13.81 17.57
C GLN A 136 11.62 13.59 17.78
N LEU A 137 12.38 14.67 17.99
CA LEU A 137 13.81 14.59 18.33
C LEU A 137 14.02 14.08 19.75
N VAL A 138 13.32 14.67 20.73
CA VAL A 138 13.47 14.34 22.16
C VAL A 138 12.99 12.92 22.48
N THR A 139 11.93 12.47 21.80
CA THR A 139 11.36 11.11 22.00
C THR A 139 12.12 10.02 21.24
N GLY A 140 13.06 10.39 20.36
CA GLY A 140 13.72 9.47 19.43
C GLY A 140 12.84 8.96 18.29
N LEU A 141 11.61 9.45 18.16
CA LEU A 141 10.67 9.07 17.10
C LEU A 141 11.24 9.37 15.72
N ARG A 142 11.93 10.51 15.55
CA ARG A 142 12.54 10.89 14.27
C ARG A 142 13.54 9.85 13.77
N ALA A 143 14.43 9.37 14.64
CA ALA A 143 15.43 8.37 14.27
C ALA A 143 14.78 7.04 13.85
N LYS A 144 13.66 6.67 14.49
CA LYS A 144 12.87 5.49 14.11
C LYS A 144 12.21 5.68 12.73
N LEU A 145 11.58 6.83 12.50
CA LEU A 145 10.97 7.18 11.20
C LEU A 145 12.01 7.17 10.07
N GLU A 146 13.18 7.77 10.28
CA GLU A 146 14.25 7.79 9.29
C GLU A 146 14.83 6.40 9.02
N LYS A 147 14.93 5.55 10.05
CA LYS A 147 15.35 4.14 9.88
C LYS A 147 14.32 3.38 9.06
N LEU A 148 13.04 3.51 9.41
CA LEU A 148 11.95 2.84 8.71
C LEU A 148 11.86 3.28 7.26
N HIS A 149 11.95 4.58 6.99
CA HIS A 149 11.97 5.13 5.64
C HIS A 149 13.11 4.52 4.80
N ARG A 150 14.33 4.40 5.35
CA ARG A 150 15.45 3.76 4.62
C ARG A 150 15.20 2.29 4.29
N GLN A 151 14.58 1.54 5.20
CA GLN A 151 14.26 0.13 4.95
C GLN A 151 13.17 0.01 3.89
N MET A 152 12.12 0.82 3.99
CA MET A 152 11.03 0.87 3.01
C MET A 152 11.52 1.30 1.63
N ASP A 153 12.34 2.34 1.57
CA ASP A 153 12.91 2.88 0.32
C ASP A 153 13.77 1.83 -0.41
N ARG A 154 14.55 1.03 0.33
CA ARG A 154 15.32 -0.09 -0.21
C ARG A 154 14.42 -1.14 -0.84
N VAL A 155 13.42 -1.62 -0.11
CA VAL A 155 12.51 -2.66 -0.60
C VAL A 155 11.76 -2.17 -1.84
N LEU A 156 11.22 -0.95 -1.80
CA LEU A 156 10.51 -0.38 -2.94
C LEU A 156 11.43 -0.07 -4.14
N GLU A 157 12.70 0.29 -3.92
CA GLU A 157 13.66 0.43 -5.04
C GLU A 157 13.92 -0.92 -5.70
N ASN A 158 14.12 -1.99 -4.91
CA ASN A 158 14.30 -3.34 -5.44
C ASN A 158 13.10 -3.76 -6.30
N ILE A 159 11.87 -3.51 -5.83
CA ILE A 159 10.63 -3.76 -6.59
C ILE A 159 10.68 -3.05 -7.95
N ILE A 160 11.01 -1.76 -7.95
CA ILE A 160 11.07 -0.95 -9.18
C ILE A 160 12.12 -1.51 -10.15
N ILE A 161 13.30 -1.86 -9.64
CA ILE A 161 14.39 -2.41 -10.45
C ILE A 161 13.98 -3.74 -11.07
N GLU A 162 13.44 -4.67 -10.29
CA GLU A 162 13.00 -5.98 -10.77
C GLU A 162 11.94 -5.87 -11.88
N HIS A 163 10.97 -4.96 -11.74
CA HIS A 163 9.96 -4.74 -12.78
C HIS A 163 10.55 -4.12 -14.05
N LYS A 164 11.49 -3.18 -13.92
CA LYS A 164 12.20 -2.58 -15.07
C LYS A 164 13.05 -3.63 -15.80
N GLU A 165 13.76 -4.47 -15.07
CA GLU A 165 14.57 -5.55 -15.64
C GLU A 165 13.71 -6.59 -16.36
N ALA A 166 12.61 -7.04 -15.73
CA ALA A 166 11.65 -7.96 -16.34
C ALA A 166 11.06 -7.41 -17.65
N LYS A 167 10.75 -6.11 -17.70
CA LYS A 167 10.26 -5.43 -18.91
C LYS A 167 11.32 -5.37 -20.01
N SER A 168 12.59 -5.17 -19.65
CA SER A 168 13.70 -5.09 -20.63
C SER A 168 14.15 -6.45 -21.19
N GLY A 169 14.00 -7.52 -20.42
CA GLY A 169 14.35 -8.88 -20.83
C GLY A 169 13.29 -9.56 -21.71
N ALA A 170 12.05 -9.06 -21.69
CA ALA A 170 10.96 -9.53 -22.55
C ALA A 170 11.16 -9.01 -23.99
N LYS A 171 11.84 -9.78 -24.84
CA LYS A 171 11.95 -9.47 -26.28
C LYS A 171 10.57 -9.34 -26.94
N GLU A 172 10.44 -8.39 -27.86
CA GLU A 172 9.30 -8.20 -28.76
C GLU A 172 8.87 -9.55 -29.37
N GLY A 173 7.77 -10.13 -28.88
CA GLY A 173 7.20 -11.36 -29.46
C GLY A 173 6.58 -12.35 -28.47
N GLN A 174 6.89 -12.28 -27.17
CA GLN A 174 6.19 -13.09 -26.16
C GLN A 174 4.97 -12.33 -25.63
N CYS A 175 3.93 -12.29 -26.45
CA CYS A 175 2.60 -11.81 -26.08
C CYS A 175 1.86 -12.88 -25.27
N GLU A 176 2.41 -13.29 -24.12
CA GLU A 176 1.51 -13.70 -23.06
C GLU A 176 0.98 -12.41 -22.44
N GLN A 177 -0.35 -12.29 -22.32
CA GLN A 177 -0.97 -11.20 -21.57
C GLN A 177 -0.56 -11.30 -20.11
N LYS A 178 0.67 -10.90 -19.77
CA LYS A 178 1.09 -10.71 -18.39
C LYS A 178 0.10 -9.71 -17.82
N LYS A 179 -0.63 -10.13 -16.79
CA LYS A 179 -1.57 -9.26 -16.11
C LYS A 179 -0.78 -8.10 -15.52
N GLU A 180 -1.04 -6.89 -16.00
CA GLU A 180 -0.37 -5.68 -15.53
C GLU A 180 -0.74 -5.43 -14.06
N ASP A 181 0.29 -5.43 -13.22
CA ASP A 181 0.19 -5.02 -11.82
C ASP A 181 0.28 -3.48 -11.69
N LEU A 182 0.13 -3.00 -10.46
CA LEU A 182 0.18 -1.55 -10.20
C LEU A 182 1.54 -0.95 -10.53
N VAL A 183 2.65 -1.64 -10.21
CA VAL A 183 4.00 -1.14 -10.49
C VAL A 183 4.19 -0.95 -11.99
N ASP A 184 3.82 -1.95 -12.79
CA ASP A 184 3.87 -1.88 -14.26
C ASP A 184 3.09 -0.67 -14.81
N ILE A 185 1.91 -0.41 -14.26
CA ILE A 185 1.06 0.72 -14.65
C ILE A 185 1.72 2.05 -14.29
N LEU A 186 2.14 2.20 -13.04
CA LEU A 186 2.79 3.40 -12.55
C LEU A 186 4.10 3.70 -13.31
N LEU A 187 4.87 2.68 -13.71
CA LEU A 187 6.08 2.82 -14.53
C LEU A 187 5.76 3.37 -15.93
N LYS A 188 4.64 2.98 -16.55
CA LYS A 188 4.24 3.56 -17.85
C LYS A 188 3.94 5.07 -17.76
N PHE A 189 3.42 5.52 -16.62
CA PHE A 189 3.20 6.95 -16.39
C PHE A 189 4.52 7.70 -16.19
N GLN A 190 5.57 7.05 -15.66
CA GLN A 190 6.92 7.61 -15.61
C GLN A 190 7.52 7.78 -17.02
N ASP A 191 7.26 6.85 -17.95
CA ASP A 191 7.84 6.81 -19.30
C ASP A 191 7.18 7.76 -20.33
N GLY A 192 6.11 8.50 -19.98
CA GLY A 192 5.63 9.63 -20.79
C GLY A 192 4.20 9.55 -21.37
N SER A 193 3.27 8.81 -20.75
CA SER A 193 1.87 8.80 -21.18
C SER A 193 1.09 10.08 -20.82
N ASP A 194 1.53 10.87 -19.84
CA ASP A 194 0.90 12.13 -19.45
C ASP A 194 1.98 13.19 -19.10
N LYS A 195 2.10 14.24 -19.91
CA LYS A 195 3.20 15.23 -19.84
C LYS A 195 3.06 16.22 -18.67
N ASP A 196 1.95 16.19 -17.95
CA ASP A 196 1.63 17.23 -16.98
C ASP A 196 2.36 17.06 -15.63
N ILE A 197 2.86 15.86 -15.30
CA ILE A 197 3.60 15.60 -14.04
C ILE A 197 4.71 14.58 -14.25
N CYS A 198 5.95 14.97 -13.94
CA CYS A 198 7.06 14.04 -13.78
C CYS A 198 6.90 13.26 -12.45
N LEU A 199 6.52 11.98 -12.55
CA LEU A 199 6.55 11.01 -11.46
C LEU A 199 8.00 10.55 -11.25
N THR A 200 8.64 11.12 -10.24
CA THR A 200 9.94 10.63 -9.75
C THR A 200 9.75 9.31 -8.99
N ASN A 201 10.82 8.52 -8.85
CA ASN A 201 10.77 7.27 -8.07
C ASN A 201 10.20 7.51 -6.66
N GLY A 202 10.60 8.58 -5.96
CA GLY A 202 10.06 8.89 -4.63
C GLY A 202 8.53 9.06 -4.60
N LYS A 203 7.95 9.80 -5.55
CA LYS A 203 6.50 9.99 -5.65
C LYS A 203 5.77 8.67 -5.91
N PHE A 204 6.32 7.85 -6.80
CA PHE A 204 5.83 6.51 -7.09
C PHE A 204 5.80 5.64 -5.83
N LYS A 205 6.89 5.64 -5.06
CA LYS A 205 7.03 4.85 -3.84
C LYS A 205 6.02 5.29 -2.77
N GLY A 206 5.84 6.61 -2.61
CA GLY A 206 4.84 7.16 -1.69
C GLY A 206 3.40 6.76 -2.06
N ILE A 207 3.06 6.68 -3.35
CA ILE A 207 1.73 6.22 -3.81
C ILE A 207 1.49 4.76 -3.45
N ILE A 208 2.48 3.89 -3.67
CA ILE A 208 2.37 2.47 -3.30
C ILE A 208 2.16 2.34 -1.80
N GLN A 209 3.00 2.99 -1.01
CA GLN A 209 2.92 2.95 0.46
C GLN A 209 1.53 3.38 0.98
N ASP A 210 0.95 4.43 0.40
CA ASP A 210 -0.41 4.89 0.74
C ASP A 210 -1.50 3.85 0.48
N ILE A 211 -1.37 3.06 -0.58
CA ILE A 211 -2.36 2.03 -0.92
C ILE A 211 -2.34 0.90 0.10
N PHE A 212 -1.14 0.52 0.56
CA PHE A 212 -1.00 -0.53 1.58
C PHE A 212 -1.46 -0.05 2.96
N VAL A 213 -1.01 1.12 3.39
CA VAL A 213 -1.41 1.67 4.70
C VAL A 213 -2.91 1.98 4.72
N GLY A 214 -3.43 2.60 3.67
CA GLY A 214 -4.84 2.99 3.59
C GLY A 214 -5.80 1.80 3.41
N GLY A 215 -5.36 0.73 2.74
CA GLY A 215 -6.20 -0.43 2.40
C GLY A 215 -6.03 -1.67 3.28
N GLY A 216 -4.93 -1.77 4.03
CA GLY A 216 -4.58 -2.92 4.88
C GLY A 216 -5.43 -3.00 6.15
N ASP A 217 -4.98 -2.30 7.20
CA ASP A 217 -5.58 -2.38 8.54
C ASP A 217 -7.04 -1.93 8.56
N THR A 218 -7.41 -0.91 7.79
CA THR A 218 -8.79 -0.40 7.72
C THR A 218 -9.78 -1.48 7.25
N SER A 219 -9.42 -2.23 6.20
CA SER A 219 -10.25 -3.32 5.67
C SER A 219 -10.30 -4.48 6.65
N ALA A 220 -9.16 -4.82 7.28
CA ALA A 220 -9.07 -5.94 8.21
C ALA A 220 -9.93 -5.70 9.46
N ILE A 221 -9.79 -4.52 10.05
CA ILE A 221 -10.58 -4.08 11.21
C ILE A 221 -12.07 -4.08 10.87
N THR A 222 -12.45 -3.65 9.66
CA THR A 222 -13.87 -3.67 9.23
C THR A 222 -14.42 -5.10 9.17
N ILE A 223 -13.65 -6.06 8.66
CA ILE A 223 -14.06 -7.48 8.62
C ILE A 223 -14.12 -8.06 10.04
N ASP A 224 -13.15 -7.73 10.90
CA ASP A 224 -13.15 -8.16 12.29
C ASP A 224 -14.39 -7.70 13.05
N TRP A 225 -14.76 -6.41 12.91
CA TRP A 225 -16.00 -5.89 13.50
C TRP A 225 -17.23 -6.58 12.93
N ALA A 226 -17.29 -6.80 11.61
CA ALA A 226 -18.41 -7.50 11.00
C ALA A 226 -18.56 -8.93 11.53
N MET A 227 -17.45 -9.66 11.73
CA MET A 227 -17.49 -11.00 12.31
C MET A 227 -17.83 -11.00 13.80
N ALA A 228 -17.41 -9.99 14.56
CA ALA A 228 -17.66 -9.89 15.99
C ALA A 228 -19.12 -9.54 16.32
N GLU A 229 -19.81 -8.82 15.43
CA GLU A 229 -21.22 -8.41 15.58
C GLU A 229 -22.21 -9.46 15.06
N MET A 230 -21.75 -10.50 14.35
CA MET A 230 -22.56 -11.62 13.84
C MET A 230 -22.72 -12.73 14.88
#